data_AF-A0A0S8GX83-F1
#
_entry.id   AF-A0A0S8GX83-F1
#
_cell.length_a   1.000
_cell.length_b   1.000
_cell.length_c   1.000
_cell.angle_alpha   90.00
_cell.angle_beta   90.00
_cell.angle_gamma   90.00
#
_symmetry.space_group_name_H-M   'P 1'
#
loop_
_entity.id
_entity.type
_entity.pdbx_description
1 polymer ?
#
loop_
_entity_poly.entity_id
_entity_poly.type
_entity_poly.pdbx_seq_one_letter_code
_entity_poly.pdbx_strand_id
1 'polypeptide(L)'
;MELLKHCDFRILGAASAFLLVCLAGVTPAAGQYNITWSSINSGGGGGAGGAYYLEGTIGQPAAEARNVCKFALGSGYWPQPRRYIDLEELASLAHFWLWTAEKLPGDFDGDNTVNMVDYSMMAAYWMCYCPYNWRF
;
A
#
# COMPACT_ATOMS: atom_id res chain seq x y z
N MET A 1 -5.33 -51.88 -66.68
CA MET A 1 -3.97 -51.33 -66.44
C MET A 1 -3.91 -50.02 -67.23
N GLU A 2 -3.36 -48.93 -66.70
CA GLU A 2 -3.16 -47.61 -67.35
C GLU A 2 -4.10 -46.45 -66.92
N LEU A 3 -4.38 -46.27 -65.62
CA LEU A 3 -4.99 -45.01 -65.12
C LEU A 3 -4.18 -44.32 -64.01
N LEU A 4 -2.89 -44.62 -63.88
CA LEU A 4 -1.99 -44.00 -62.88
C LEU A 4 -0.57 -43.84 -63.43
N LYS A 5 -0.38 -43.08 -64.51
CA LYS A 5 0.98 -42.79 -65.04
C LYS A 5 1.31 -41.32 -65.28
N HIS A 6 0.38 -40.41 -65.01
CA HIS A 6 0.60 -38.97 -65.17
C HIS A 6 0.13 -38.20 -63.93
N CYS A 7 0.58 -38.62 -62.73
CA CYS A 7 0.70 -37.65 -61.65
C CYS A 7 1.85 -36.72 -62.06
N ASP A 8 1.52 -35.72 -62.86
CA ASP A 8 2.45 -34.78 -63.47
C ASP A 8 3.41 -34.25 -62.40
N PHE A 9 4.69 -34.61 -62.54
CA PHE A 9 5.78 -34.12 -61.71
C PHE A 9 5.76 -32.57 -61.57
N ARG A 10 5.19 -31.90 -62.58
CA ARG A 10 4.92 -30.45 -62.60
C ARG A 10 3.86 -30.01 -61.59
N ILE A 11 2.78 -30.77 -61.40
CA ILE A 11 1.72 -30.47 -60.42
C ILE A 11 2.23 -30.74 -59.00
N LEU A 12 2.99 -31.84 -58.81
CA LEU A 12 3.62 -32.15 -57.52
C LEU A 12 4.67 -31.09 -57.13
N GLY A 13 5.46 -30.63 -58.10
CA GLY A 13 6.43 -29.55 -57.92
C GLY A 13 5.76 -28.21 -57.60
N ALA A 14 4.67 -27.86 -58.29
CA ALA A 14 3.91 -26.64 -58.03
C ALA A 14 3.25 -26.66 -56.65
N ALA A 15 2.67 -27.79 -56.23
CA ALA A 15 2.07 -27.95 -54.91
C ALA A 15 3.13 -27.85 -53.80
N SER A 16 4.30 -28.44 -54.00
CA SER A 16 5.41 -28.37 -53.04
C SER A 16 5.99 -26.95 -52.94
N ALA A 17 6.16 -26.25 -54.07
CA ALA A 17 6.62 -24.86 -54.09
C ALA A 17 5.59 -23.92 -53.42
N PHE A 18 4.30 -24.13 -53.68
CA PHE A 18 3.23 -23.36 -53.05
C PHE A 18 3.20 -23.58 -51.53
N LEU A 19 3.35 -24.82 -51.08
CA LEU A 19 3.44 -25.14 -49.65
C LEU A 19 4.65 -24.47 -48.99
N LEU A 20 5.82 -24.49 -49.65
CA LEU A 20 7.03 -23.79 -49.18
C LEU A 20 6.83 -22.28 -49.05
N VAL A 21 6.11 -21.65 -49.99
CA VAL A 21 5.76 -20.22 -49.91
C VAL A 21 4.80 -19.94 -48.76
N CYS A 22 3.80 -20.81 -48.54
CA CYS A 22 2.89 -20.67 -47.41
C CYS A 22 3.60 -20.81 -46.05
N LEU A 23 4.57 -21.72 -45.93
CA LEU A 23 5.36 -21.85 -44.69
C LEU A 23 6.31 -20.67 -44.47
N ALA A 24 6.86 -20.08 -45.53
CA ALA A 24 7.75 -18.92 -45.42
C ALA A 24 7.03 -17.61 -45.02
N GLY A 25 5.71 -17.55 -45.19
CA GLY A 25 4.89 -16.38 -44.84
C GLY A 25 4.40 -16.33 -43.39
N VAL A 26 4.60 -17.39 -42.60
CA VAL A 26 4.17 -17.43 -41.19
C VAL A 26 5.24 -16.81 -40.31
N THR A 27 5.36 -15.48 -40.32
CA THR A 27 6.09 -14.79 -39.26
C THR A 27 5.25 -14.85 -37.99
N PRO A 28 5.76 -15.37 -36.86
CA PRO A 28 5.04 -15.28 -35.60
C PRO A 28 4.82 -13.79 -35.31
N ALA A 29 3.55 -13.38 -35.24
CA ALA A 29 3.23 -12.05 -34.74
C ALA A 29 3.71 -12.01 -33.29
N ALA A 30 4.83 -11.35 -33.04
CA ALA A 30 5.28 -11.04 -31.70
C ALA A 30 4.26 -10.08 -31.10
N GLY A 31 3.23 -10.63 -30.44
CA GLY A 31 2.28 -9.84 -29.67
C GLY A 31 3.09 -8.97 -28.73
N GLN A 32 2.98 -7.66 -28.87
CA GLN A 32 3.56 -6.74 -27.91
C GLN A 32 2.76 -6.89 -26.62
N TYR A 33 3.20 -7.80 -25.74
CA TYR A 33 2.75 -7.88 -24.35
C TYR A 33 3.34 -6.75 -23.51
N ASN A 34 3.51 -5.57 -24.12
CA ASN A 34 3.92 -4.38 -23.40
C ASN A 34 2.67 -3.74 -22.82
N ILE A 35 2.40 -4.08 -21.56
CA ILE A 35 1.48 -3.30 -20.75
C ILE A 35 2.23 -2.02 -20.39
N THR A 36 1.98 -0.94 -21.14
CA THR A 36 2.50 0.39 -20.80
C THR A 36 1.84 0.84 -19.51
N TRP A 37 2.46 0.49 -18.38
CA TRP A 37 2.00 0.95 -17.09
C TRP A 37 2.32 2.44 -16.98
N SER A 38 1.35 3.22 -16.51
CA SER A 38 1.53 4.60 -16.13
C SER A 38 0.90 4.80 -14.75
N SER A 39 1.56 5.57 -13.89
CA SER A 39 0.94 6.11 -12.67
C SER A 39 0.59 7.56 -12.90
N ILE A 40 -0.65 7.93 -12.57
CA ILE A 40 -1.04 9.34 -12.45
C ILE A 40 -0.64 9.77 -11.04
N ASN A 41 0.50 10.46 -10.92
CA ASN A 41 0.90 11.15 -9.68
C ASN A 41 0.23 12.54 -9.67
N SER A 42 -0.78 12.74 -8.81
CA SER A 42 -1.88 13.71 -8.94
C SER A 42 -1.69 15.19 -9.23
N GLY A 43 -2.81 15.74 -9.75
CA GLY A 43 -3.43 17.01 -9.28
C GLY A 43 -4.84 16.88 -8.65
N GLY A 44 -5.36 15.66 -8.39
CA GLY A 44 -6.66 15.41 -7.76
C GLY A 44 -7.87 15.25 -8.68
N GLY A 45 -8.92 14.60 -8.16
CA GLY A 45 -10.18 14.29 -8.82
C GLY A 45 -11.04 13.24 -8.08
N GLY A 46 -12.25 12.99 -8.57
CA GLY A 46 -13.19 12.00 -8.06
C GLY A 46 -12.83 10.55 -8.40
N GLY A 47 -12.74 9.69 -7.40
CA GLY A 47 -12.66 8.23 -7.54
C GLY A 47 -13.98 7.58 -7.13
N ALA A 48 -14.44 6.59 -7.89
CA ALA A 48 -15.65 5.84 -7.59
C ALA A 48 -15.35 4.36 -7.36
N GLY A 49 -16.03 3.77 -6.39
CA GLY A 49 -15.99 2.34 -6.09
C GLY A 49 -17.37 1.86 -5.62
N GLY A 50 -18.07 1.11 -6.47
CA GLY A 50 -19.46 0.72 -6.22
C GLY A 50 -20.41 1.92 -6.21
N ALA A 51 -21.27 2.03 -5.20
CA ALA A 51 -22.23 3.13 -5.05
C ALA A 51 -21.64 4.42 -4.46
N TYR A 52 -20.32 4.44 -4.18
CA TYR A 52 -19.67 5.55 -3.48
C TYR A 52 -18.74 6.32 -4.41
N TYR A 53 -18.74 7.64 -4.25
CA TYR A 53 -17.95 8.61 -5.01
C TYR A 53 -17.15 9.48 -4.02
N LEU A 54 -15.85 9.62 -4.26
CA LEU A 54 -14.92 10.31 -3.37
C LEU A 54 -14.04 11.28 -4.17
N GLU A 55 -14.20 12.59 -3.96
CA GLU A 55 -13.33 13.62 -4.56
C GLU A 55 -12.16 13.99 -3.66
N GLY A 56 -10.94 13.95 -4.19
CA GLY A 56 -9.74 14.35 -3.45
C GLY A 56 -8.46 14.39 -4.29
N THR A 57 -7.37 14.89 -3.70
CA THR A 57 -6.05 14.99 -4.33
C THR A 57 -5.21 13.71 -4.14
N ILE A 58 -4.98 12.90 -5.19
CA ILE A 58 -4.28 11.58 -5.17
C ILE A 58 -2.75 11.67 -5.41
N GLY A 59 -1.96 12.24 -4.51
CA GLY A 59 -0.49 12.37 -4.73
C GLY A 59 0.08 13.76 -4.54
N GLN A 60 -0.63 14.64 -3.83
CA GLN A 60 0.07 15.69 -3.10
C GLN A 60 0.96 15.04 -2.03
N PRO A 61 2.10 15.66 -1.66
CA PRO A 61 2.84 15.24 -0.48
C PRO A 61 1.84 15.03 0.64
N ALA A 62 1.89 13.85 1.26
CA ALA A 62 1.12 13.56 2.44
C ALA A 62 1.14 14.81 3.31
N ALA A 63 -0.02 15.43 3.58
CA ALA A 63 -0.08 16.44 4.62
C ALA A 63 0.52 15.74 5.84
N GLU A 64 1.73 16.15 6.21
CA GLU A 64 2.40 15.57 7.38
C GLU A 64 1.39 15.62 8.50
N ALA A 65 1.23 14.51 9.22
CA ALA A 65 0.20 14.39 10.22
C ALA A 65 0.30 15.58 11.19
N ARG A 66 -0.58 16.57 11.02
CA ARG A 66 -0.66 17.70 11.96
C ARG A 66 -1.50 17.22 13.11
N ASN A 67 -0.80 16.85 14.17
CA ASN A 67 -1.39 16.30 15.38
C ASN A 67 -1.72 17.47 16.30
N VAL A 68 -3.00 17.83 16.38
CA VAL A 68 -3.50 18.67 17.49
C VAL A 68 -4.48 17.82 18.26
N CYS A 69 -3.96 16.99 19.17
CA CYS A 69 -4.69 16.19 20.16
C CYS A 69 -5.96 15.51 19.65
N LYS A 70 -7.08 16.25 19.64
CA LYS A 70 -8.42 15.80 19.28
C LYS A 70 -8.63 15.54 17.79
N PHE A 71 -7.77 16.09 16.92
CA PHE A 71 -7.88 15.92 15.48
C PHE A 71 -6.52 15.54 14.89
N ALA A 72 -6.45 14.35 14.31
CA ALA A 72 -5.31 13.91 13.53
C ALA A 72 -5.69 13.97 12.05
N LEU A 73 -5.24 15.01 11.36
CA LEU A 73 -5.36 15.09 9.91
C LEU A 73 -4.23 14.25 9.30
N GLY A 74 -4.55 13.03 8.86
CA GLY A 74 -3.62 12.18 8.11
C GLY A 74 -4.02 12.14 6.64
N SER A 75 -3.05 12.12 5.73
CA SER A 75 -3.30 11.77 4.34
C SER A 75 -3.44 10.26 4.19
N GLY A 76 -4.37 9.80 3.35
CA GLY A 76 -4.51 8.41 2.96
C GLY A 76 -5.88 7.83 3.28
N TYR A 77 -6.27 6.81 2.51
CA TYR A 77 -7.55 6.12 2.67
C TYR A 77 -7.56 5.18 3.88
N TRP A 78 -6.39 4.71 4.32
CA TRP A 78 -6.25 3.70 5.36
C TRP A 78 -5.92 4.33 6.72
N PRO A 79 -6.62 3.96 7.81
CA PRO A 79 -6.23 4.36 9.15
C PRO A 79 -4.82 3.83 9.43
N GLN A 80 -3.90 4.73 9.75
CA GLN A 80 -2.63 4.29 10.33
C GLN A 80 -2.91 3.83 11.77
N PRO A 81 -2.30 2.72 12.24
CA PRO A 81 -2.39 2.33 13.63
C PRO A 81 -1.79 3.44 14.47
N ARG A 82 -2.65 4.19 15.16
CA ARG A 82 -2.26 5.28 16.05
C ARG A 82 -2.75 4.94 17.45
N ARG A 83 -1.84 4.95 18.43
CA ARG A 83 -2.15 4.80 19.85
C ARG A 83 -2.43 6.18 20.45
N TYR A 84 -3.46 6.26 21.27
CA TYR A 84 -3.84 7.46 22.01
C TYR A 84 -3.53 7.26 23.48
N ILE A 85 -3.33 8.35 24.22
CA ILE A 85 -3.33 8.30 25.69
C ILE A 85 -4.79 8.27 26.13
N ASP A 86 -5.23 7.14 26.66
CA ASP A 86 -6.59 6.96 27.13
C ASP A 86 -6.65 6.40 28.56
N LEU A 87 -7.77 5.76 28.91
CA LEU A 87 -7.99 5.22 30.23
C LEU A 87 -7.08 4.01 30.53
N GLU A 88 -6.57 3.33 29.50
CA GLU A 88 -5.61 2.23 29.65
C GLU A 88 -4.27 2.77 30.18
N GLU A 89 -3.73 3.82 29.58
CA GLU A 89 -2.49 4.46 30.08
C GLU A 89 -2.68 5.06 31.48
N LEU A 90 -3.85 5.64 31.78
CA LEU A 90 -4.16 6.11 33.14
C LEU A 90 -4.18 4.95 34.14
N ALA A 91 -4.73 3.80 33.75
CA ALA A 91 -4.75 2.61 34.59
C ALA A 91 -3.33 2.08 34.85
N SER A 92 -2.45 2.09 33.85
CA SER A 92 -1.04 1.74 34.02
C SER A 92 -0.35 2.68 35.01
N LEU A 93 -0.47 4.00 34.81
CA LEU A 93 0.12 4.98 35.73
C LEU A 93 -0.39 4.80 37.18
N ALA A 94 -1.69 4.56 37.35
CA ALA A 94 -2.28 4.33 38.67
C ALA A 94 -1.82 3.01 39.30
N HIS A 95 -1.65 1.95 38.51
CA HIS A 95 -1.20 0.64 38.97
C HIS A 95 0.24 0.68 39.50
N PHE A 96 1.11 1.42 38.80
CA PHE A 96 2.53 1.54 39.13
C PHE A 96 2.87 2.79 39.95
N TRP A 97 1.88 3.50 40.48
CA TRP A 97 2.08 4.78 41.18
C TRP A 97 3.13 4.67 42.30
N LEU A 98 4.17 5.51 42.21
CA LEU A 98 5.32 5.56 43.13
C LEU A 98 6.18 4.28 43.15
N TRP A 99 6.08 3.42 42.15
CA TRP A 99 6.98 2.30 41.97
C TRP A 99 8.24 2.72 41.22
N THR A 100 9.36 2.11 41.59
CA THR A 100 10.66 2.30 40.92
C THR A 100 11.17 0.96 40.39
N ALA A 101 11.28 0.82 39.07
CA ALA A 101 11.85 -0.32 38.40
C ALA A 101 12.18 0.04 36.94
N GLU A 102 13.02 -0.76 36.28
CA GLU A 102 13.31 -0.54 34.87
C GLU A 102 12.06 -0.81 34.00
N LYS A 103 11.77 0.12 33.08
CA LYS A 103 10.73 -0.02 32.05
C LYS A 103 9.32 -0.25 32.64
N LEU A 104 8.94 0.54 33.63
CA LEU A 104 7.59 0.49 34.16
C LEU A 104 6.57 1.04 33.15
N PRO A 105 5.43 0.37 32.95
CA PRO A 105 4.30 0.99 32.27
C PRO A 105 3.84 2.23 33.04
N GLY A 106 3.76 3.38 32.37
CA GLY A 106 3.43 4.66 33.01
C GLY A 106 4.63 5.50 33.44
N ASP A 107 5.87 5.03 33.21
CA ASP A 107 7.10 5.83 33.27
C ASP A 107 7.33 6.49 31.89
N PHE A 108 6.74 7.67 31.72
CA PHE A 108 6.70 8.39 30.45
C PHE A 108 7.93 9.26 30.22
N ASP A 109 8.66 9.64 31.27
CA ASP A 109 9.91 10.41 31.16
C ASP A 109 11.17 9.51 31.11
N GLY A 110 11.04 8.24 31.49
CA GLY A 110 12.08 7.23 31.43
C GLY A 110 13.06 7.27 32.60
N ASP A 111 12.68 7.89 33.72
CA ASP A 111 13.51 7.98 34.94
C ASP A 111 13.46 6.71 35.83
N ASN A 112 12.69 5.70 35.41
CA ASN A 112 12.41 4.44 36.11
C ASN A 112 11.51 4.56 37.35
N THR A 113 10.83 5.70 37.55
CA THR A 113 9.94 5.93 38.70
C THR A 113 8.63 6.58 38.28
N VAL A 114 7.52 5.87 38.41
CA VAL A 114 6.20 6.44 38.08
C VAL A 114 5.77 7.46 39.15
N ASN A 115 5.72 8.74 38.80
CA ASN A 115 5.48 9.83 39.73
C ASN A 115 4.68 11.00 39.12
N MET A 116 4.70 12.16 39.79
CA MET A 116 3.95 13.35 39.34
C MET A 116 4.46 13.92 38.02
N VAL A 117 5.73 13.69 37.67
CA VAL A 117 6.30 14.08 36.37
C VAL A 117 5.60 13.30 35.26
N ASP A 118 5.47 11.98 35.39
CA ASP A 118 4.73 11.14 34.44
C ASP A 118 3.27 11.54 34.34
N TYR A 119 2.62 11.79 35.48
CA TYR A 119 1.23 12.24 35.47
C TYR A 119 1.07 13.56 34.72
N SER A 120 2.00 14.51 34.92
CA SER A 120 1.97 15.80 34.21
C SER A 120 2.17 15.63 32.71
N MET A 121 3.04 14.72 32.30
CA MET A 121 3.26 14.37 30.90
C MET A 121 2.01 13.71 30.31
N MET A 122 1.47 12.67 30.94
CA MET A 122 0.23 12.02 30.52
C MET A 122 -0.93 13.01 30.38
N ALA A 123 -1.11 13.90 31.36
CA ALA A 123 -2.16 14.92 31.35
C ALA A 123 -2.02 15.90 30.17
N ALA A 124 -0.78 16.27 29.81
CA ALA A 124 -0.52 17.12 28.66
C ALA A 124 -0.89 16.47 27.32
N TYR A 125 -0.86 15.13 27.26
CA TYR A 125 -1.22 14.33 26.08
C TYR A 125 -2.56 13.60 26.23
N TRP A 126 -3.41 13.97 27.20
CA TRP A 126 -4.68 13.29 27.45
C TRP A 126 -5.58 13.27 26.21
N MET A 127 -5.99 12.09 25.77
CA MET A 127 -6.74 11.86 24.53
C MET A 127 -6.03 12.40 23.28
N CYS A 128 -4.70 12.55 23.34
CA CYS A 128 -3.84 12.91 22.22
C CYS A 128 -3.05 11.69 21.74
N TYR A 129 -2.43 11.81 20.56
CA TYR A 129 -1.50 10.81 20.06
C TYR A 129 -0.30 10.66 20.99
N CYS A 130 0.12 9.42 21.23
CA CYS A 130 1.30 9.16 22.05
C CYS A 130 2.59 9.58 21.33
N PRO A 131 3.50 10.33 21.97
CA PRO A 131 4.82 10.62 21.42
C PRO A 131 5.60 9.33 21.10
N TYR A 132 6.35 9.31 19.99
CA TYR A 132 7.07 8.12 19.53
C TYR A 132 8.12 7.59 20.53
N ASN A 133 8.59 8.44 21.45
CA ASN A 133 9.63 8.12 22.42
C ASN A 133 9.11 7.65 23.78
N TRP A 134 7.80 7.56 23.99
CA TRP A 134 7.25 7.07 25.26
C TRP A 134 7.42 5.56 25.37
N ARG A 135 7.80 5.12 26.56
CA ARG A 135 8.01 3.72 26.89
C ARG A 135 6.73 3.17 27.52
N PHE A 136 6.38 1.95 27.11
CA PHE A 136 5.22 1.22 27.60
C PHE A 136 5.69 -0.10 28.21
#